data_AF-A0A844E258-F1
#
_entry.id   AF-A0A844E258-F1
#
_cell.length_a   1.000
_cell.length_b   1.000
_cell.length_c   1.000
_cell.angle_alpha   90.00
_cell.angle_beta   90.00
_cell.angle_gamma   90.00
#
_symmetry.space_group_name_H-M   'P 1'
#
loop_
_entity.id
_entity.type
_entity.pdbx_description
1 polymer ?
#
loop_
_entity_poly.entity_id
_entity_poly.type
_entity_poly.pdbx_seq_one_letter_code
_entity_poly.pdbx_strand_id
1 'polypeptide(L)'
;MNKSVYLYELDSVRNSKEEIQYAQERMFQEIILNGNQVILTMNQLADSRAFLAAIENENTFEPFFELCQMGVIRISQYGSLRTPSQYFQGKIEEFLKKAEKTESEKSAFIYSGVPVAHDDAVMLRQLLKALRYSDPECLRELSGYNEEKIEYLIRYVKTLLALSVNAFSLNPPKKVKQKKLTEYLHEIAYLLTDQDTVEILERVERKLSLQNRQEYRSDWHIYLHENEKGEKAEYAEAVLDLCYNLTTEDSIYGISKHYDPEDIESCREWFKSKLKDYWEKDIAPSHVFPAKDSTTWELYQGNLPDWSCAIRILQMKNVQETLELKPALENEELQTGSRYEVGMEKELKEWDKSIHKGIKRNIIDALIGVVIFVGIELGMNYLQDIVSVEGELSLAVTIGLAVLQVIAFGILSSWISGMISRWWTSCDILDSIEELTRTWADLKIVRKCRERLKVEKG
;
A
#
# COMPACT_ATOMS: atom_id res chain seq x y z
N MET A 1 -12.75 -13.61 2.91
CA MET A 1 -11.57 -12.85 3.37
C MET A 1 -10.61 -12.69 2.20
N ASN A 2 -9.72 -11.68 2.20
CA ASN A 2 -8.80 -11.38 1.10
C ASN A 2 -9.48 -10.84 -0.16
N LYS A 3 -10.50 -9.99 0.00
CA LYS A 3 -11.12 -9.34 -1.16
C LYS A 3 -10.11 -8.43 -1.83
N SER A 4 -10.06 -8.47 -3.15
CA SER A 4 -9.30 -7.53 -3.96
C SER A 4 -10.10 -6.24 -4.10
N VAL A 5 -9.59 -5.12 -3.59
CA VAL A 5 -10.30 -3.82 -3.58
C VAL A 5 -9.52 -2.75 -4.33
N TYR A 6 -10.26 -1.90 -5.03
CA TYR A 6 -9.74 -0.70 -5.68
C TYR A 6 -10.10 0.50 -4.82
N LEU A 7 -9.14 1.40 -4.61
CA LEU A 7 -9.36 2.60 -3.80
C LEU A 7 -9.40 3.84 -4.69
N TYR A 8 -10.57 4.48 -4.70
CA TYR A 8 -10.82 5.76 -5.36
C TYR A 8 -10.04 6.90 -4.74
N GLU A 9 -9.74 6.78 -3.45
CA GLU A 9 -8.96 7.75 -2.70
C GLU A 9 -7.49 7.81 -3.17
N LEU A 10 -7.00 6.77 -3.86
CA LEU A 10 -5.67 6.73 -4.44
C LEU A 10 -5.59 7.33 -5.86
N ASP A 11 -6.65 7.97 -6.36
CA ASP A 11 -6.63 8.63 -7.66
C ASP A 11 -5.52 9.71 -7.74
N SER A 12 -4.89 9.87 -8.89
CA SER A 12 -3.82 10.82 -9.14
C SER A 12 -4.21 12.29 -8.99
N VAL A 13 -5.50 12.61 -9.18
CA VAL A 13 -6.01 13.98 -9.00
C VAL A 13 -6.22 14.34 -7.53
N ARG A 14 -6.18 13.35 -6.62
CA ARG A 14 -6.32 13.52 -5.17
C ARG A 14 -4.95 13.75 -4.53
N ASN A 15 -4.50 14.99 -4.55
CA ASN A 15 -3.13 15.36 -4.21
C ASN A 15 -2.98 16.36 -3.06
N SER A 16 -4.10 16.82 -2.46
CA SER A 16 -4.02 17.67 -1.27
C SER A 16 -3.41 16.90 -0.09
N LYS A 17 -2.91 17.62 0.91
CA LYS A 17 -2.31 17.00 2.10
C LYS A 17 -3.33 16.13 2.83
N GLU A 18 -4.54 16.63 2.99
CA GLU A 18 -5.66 15.97 3.65
C GLU A 18 -6.11 14.74 2.87
N GLU A 19 -6.13 14.82 1.54
CA GLU A 19 -6.47 13.69 0.65
C GLU A 19 -5.43 12.58 0.71
N ILE A 20 -4.15 12.93 0.65
CA ILE A 20 -3.05 11.98 0.79
C ILE A 20 -3.14 11.26 2.14
N GLN A 21 -3.39 12.00 3.23
CA GLN A 21 -3.57 11.41 4.54
C GLN A 21 -4.79 10.48 4.58
N TYR A 22 -5.94 10.94 4.07
CA TYR A 22 -7.17 10.16 4.05
C TYR A 22 -6.99 8.86 3.25
N ALA A 23 -6.38 8.94 2.07
CA ALA A 23 -6.13 7.78 1.22
C ALA A 23 -5.17 6.76 1.86
N GLN A 24 -4.13 7.24 2.54
CA GLN A 24 -3.23 6.41 3.34
C GLN A 24 -3.96 5.72 4.49
N GLU A 25 -4.83 6.44 5.20
CA GLU A 25 -5.66 5.87 6.26
C GLU A 25 -6.65 4.82 5.71
N ARG A 26 -7.29 5.08 4.58
CA ARG A 26 -8.19 4.12 3.92
C ARG A 26 -7.47 2.86 3.44
N MET A 27 -6.27 3.00 2.87
CA MET A 27 -5.42 1.86 2.51
C MET A 27 -5.03 1.04 3.74
N PHE A 28 -4.64 1.69 4.84
CA PHE A 28 -4.35 1.01 6.10
C PHE A 28 -5.57 0.26 6.64
N GLN A 29 -6.75 0.87 6.58
CA GLN A 29 -8.01 0.27 7.02
C GLN A 29 -8.35 -0.97 6.19
N GLU A 30 -8.27 -0.91 4.87
CA GLU A 30 -8.56 -2.08 4.03
C GLU A 30 -7.60 -3.24 4.30
N ILE A 31 -6.30 -2.96 4.41
CA ILE A 31 -5.29 -4.00 4.64
C ILE A 31 -5.41 -4.60 6.05
N ILE A 32 -5.48 -3.74 7.08
CA ILE A 32 -5.33 -4.18 8.48
C ILE A 32 -6.66 -4.42 9.18
N LEU A 33 -7.68 -3.60 8.94
CA LEU A 33 -8.96 -3.75 9.63
C LEU A 33 -9.91 -4.69 8.89
N ASN A 34 -9.81 -4.74 7.57
CA ASN A 34 -10.70 -5.55 6.74
C ASN A 34 -10.02 -6.82 6.21
N GLY A 35 -8.69 -6.91 6.23
CA GLY A 35 -7.95 -8.07 5.72
C GLY A 35 -8.09 -8.22 4.20
N ASN A 36 -8.17 -7.09 3.49
CA ASN A 36 -8.31 -7.02 2.05
C ASN A 36 -6.96 -6.78 1.37
N GLN A 37 -6.90 -7.10 0.08
CA GLN A 37 -5.78 -6.80 -0.78
C GLN A 37 -6.10 -5.55 -1.60
N VAL A 38 -5.22 -4.57 -1.59
CA VAL A 38 -5.40 -3.35 -2.39
C VAL A 38 -4.78 -3.55 -3.76
N ILE A 39 -5.58 -3.36 -4.81
CA ILE A 39 -5.13 -3.48 -6.20
C ILE A 39 -4.93 -2.08 -6.77
N LEU A 40 -3.70 -1.79 -7.19
CA LEU A 40 -3.34 -0.55 -7.86
C LEU A 40 -3.28 -0.77 -9.36
N THR A 41 -3.64 0.26 -10.12
CA THR A 41 -3.33 0.31 -11.55
C THR A 41 -1.93 0.84 -11.80
N MET A 42 -1.40 0.63 -13.02
CA MET A 42 -0.12 1.20 -13.43
C MET A 42 -0.12 2.74 -13.33
N ASN A 43 -1.26 3.39 -13.58
CA ASN A 43 -1.39 4.84 -13.45
C ASN A 43 -1.32 5.27 -11.97
N GLN A 44 -2.03 4.60 -11.06
CA GLN A 44 -1.93 4.91 -9.63
C GLN A 44 -0.51 4.67 -9.08
N LEU A 45 0.16 3.63 -9.56
CA LEU A 45 1.55 3.36 -9.19
C LEU A 45 2.49 4.53 -9.59
N ALA A 46 2.17 5.22 -10.68
CA ALA A 46 2.97 6.31 -11.23
C ALA A 46 2.60 7.70 -10.71
N ASP A 47 1.31 7.93 -10.45
CA ASP A 47 0.76 9.27 -10.28
C ASP A 47 0.04 9.47 -8.95
N SER A 48 -0.25 8.42 -8.19
CA SER A 48 -0.92 8.57 -6.89
C SER A 48 0.02 9.16 -5.85
N ARG A 49 -0.09 10.45 -5.56
CA ARG A 49 0.66 11.10 -4.48
C ARG A 49 0.42 10.43 -3.14
N ALA A 50 -0.77 9.88 -2.92
CA ALA A 50 -1.07 9.07 -1.75
C ALA A 50 -0.16 7.85 -1.65
N PHE A 51 -0.08 7.01 -2.68
CA PHE A 51 0.82 5.84 -2.68
C PHE A 51 2.30 6.26 -2.56
N LEU A 52 2.72 7.25 -3.35
CA LEU A 52 4.10 7.70 -3.42
C LEU A 52 4.60 8.33 -2.12
N ALA A 53 3.72 8.96 -1.32
CA ALA A 53 4.09 9.53 -0.02
C ALA A 53 4.70 8.50 0.95
N ALA A 54 4.22 7.25 0.91
CA ALA A 54 4.78 6.18 1.75
C ALA A 54 6.17 5.71 1.28
N ILE A 55 6.46 5.84 -0.01
CA ILE A 55 7.77 5.52 -0.60
C ILE A 55 8.76 6.68 -0.37
N GLU A 56 8.26 7.91 -0.46
CA GLU A 56 9.01 9.16 -0.34
C GLU A 56 9.52 9.43 1.08
N ASN A 57 8.83 8.92 2.11
CA ASN A 57 9.26 9.05 3.50
C ASN A 57 10.14 7.87 3.95
N GLU A 58 11.36 8.16 4.40
CA GLU A 58 12.36 7.15 4.80
C GLU A 58 11.87 6.28 5.97
N ASN A 59 11.16 6.89 6.94
CA ASN A 59 10.67 6.19 8.13
C ASN A 59 9.54 5.20 7.81
N THR A 60 8.85 5.37 6.69
CA THR A 60 7.75 4.50 6.27
C THR A 60 8.10 3.57 5.13
N PHE A 61 9.19 3.85 4.40
CA PHE A 61 9.55 3.12 3.20
C PHE A 61 9.73 1.63 3.47
N GLU A 62 10.58 1.24 4.42
CA GLU A 62 10.90 -0.17 4.66
C GLU A 62 9.64 -1.00 5.04
N PRO A 63 8.81 -0.59 6.02
CA PRO A 63 7.57 -1.31 6.29
C PRO A 63 6.60 -1.34 5.10
N PHE A 64 6.48 -0.25 4.35
CA PHE A 64 5.58 -0.18 3.21
C PHE A 64 6.05 -1.03 2.02
N PHE A 65 7.36 -1.07 1.81
CA PHE A 65 8.02 -1.92 0.84
C PHE A 65 7.82 -3.40 1.16
N GLU A 66 7.90 -3.78 2.44
CA GLU A 66 7.59 -5.14 2.87
C GLU A 66 6.12 -5.51 2.59
N LEU A 67 5.16 -4.59 2.77
CA LEU A 67 3.75 -4.85 2.39
C LEU A 67 3.59 -5.17 0.90
N CYS A 68 4.34 -4.45 0.05
CA CYS A 68 4.39 -4.74 -1.39
C CYS A 68 4.94 -6.14 -1.66
N GLN A 69 5.96 -6.58 -0.91
CA GLN A 69 6.54 -7.93 -1.01
C GLN A 69 5.65 -9.03 -0.43
N MET A 70 4.81 -8.72 0.56
CA MET A 70 3.84 -9.69 1.08
C MET A 70 2.73 -9.97 0.07
N GLY A 71 2.45 -9.06 -0.87
CA GLY A 71 1.37 -9.21 -1.84
C GLY A 71 -0.01 -8.79 -1.31
N VAL A 72 -0.04 -8.02 -0.22
CA VAL A 72 -1.27 -7.33 0.24
C VAL A 72 -1.55 -6.07 -0.60
N ILE A 73 -0.52 -5.53 -1.25
CA ILE A 73 -0.63 -4.53 -2.32
C ILE A 73 -0.25 -5.23 -3.63
N ARG A 74 -1.12 -5.15 -4.63
CA ARG A 74 -0.94 -5.84 -5.91
C ARG A 74 -1.18 -4.88 -7.07
N ILE A 75 -0.58 -5.17 -8.21
CA ILE A 75 -0.66 -4.34 -9.41
C ILE A 75 -1.49 -5.05 -10.47
N SER A 76 -2.51 -4.37 -10.98
CA SER A 76 -3.28 -4.84 -12.12
C SER A 76 -2.44 -4.79 -13.38
N GLN A 77 -2.30 -5.94 -14.05
CA GLN A 77 -1.62 -6.02 -15.34
C GLN A 77 -2.41 -5.28 -16.42
N TYR A 78 -1.69 -4.64 -17.34
CA TYR A 78 -2.28 -3.79 -18.38
C TYR A 78 -1.93 -4.30 -19.78
N GLY A 79 -2.88 -4.92 -20.46
CA GLY A 79 -2.70 -5.44 -21.81
C GLY A 79 -1.52 -6.40 -21.92
N SER A 80 -0.54 -6.08 -22.78
CA SER A 80 0.69 -6.85 -22.94
C SER A 80 1.80 -6.49 -21.95
N LEU A 81 1.63 -5.41 -21.17
CA LEU A 81 2.57 -4.96 -20.15
C LEU A 81 2.31 -5.71 -18.86
N ARG A 82 3.20 -6.65 -18.54
CA ARG A 82 3.01 -7.62 -17.46
C ARG A 82 3.56 -7.16 -16.11
N THR A 83 4.49 -6.21 -16.11
CA THR A 83 5.16 -5.77 -14.87
C THR A 83 5.28 -4.25 -14.82
N PRO A 84 5.30 -3.67 -13.60
CA PRO A 84 5.62 -2.26 -13.42
C PRO A 84 6.91 -1.84 -14.11
N SER A 85 7.99 -2.58 -13.94
CA SER A 85 9.28 -2.25 -14.55
C SER A 85 9.16 -2.16 -16.08
N GLN A 86 8.45 -3.09 -16.73
CA GLN A 86 8.22 -3.04 -18.17
C GLN A 86 7.41 -1.80 -18.60
N TYR A 87 6.36 -1.46 -17.84
CA TYR A 87 5.53 -0.29 -18.09
C TYR A 87 6.35 1.01 -18.02
N PHE A 88 7.15 1.17 -16.96
CA PHE A 88 8.01 2.35 -16.78
C PHE A 88 9.12 2.45 -17.83
N GLN A 89 9.78 1.34 -18.16
CA GLN A 89 10.81 1.32 -19.20
C GLN A 89 10.25 1.76 -20.57
N GLY A 90 9.09 1.22 -20.98
CA GLY A 90 8.47 1.60 -22.24
C GLY A 90 8.11 3.08 -22.33
N LYS A 91 7.69 3.67 -21.21
CA LYS A 91 7.35 5.09 -21.12
C LYS A 91 8.58 6.00 -21.14
N ILE A 92 9.64 5.64 -20.41
CA ILE A 92 10.92 6.36 -20.49
C ILE A 92 11.49 6.33 -21.92
N GLU A 93 11.41 5.18 -22.60
CA GLU A 93 11.85 5.06 -23.99
C GLU A 93 11.03 5.92 -24.97
N GLU A 94 9.71 6.06 -24.73
CA GLU A 94 8.85 6.96 -25.49
C GLU A 94 9.33 8.41 -25.39
N PHE A 95 9.57 8.90 -24.15
CA PHE A 95 10.05 10.26 -23.92
C PHE A 95 11.44 10.51 -24.51
N LEU A 96 12.39 9.57 -24.35
CA LEU A 96 13.72 9.68 -24.95
C LEU A 96 13.65 9.80 -26.48
N LYS A 97 12.76 9.04 -27.14
CA LYS A 97 12.56 9.13 -28.59
C LYS A 97 11.92 10.46 -29.02
N LYS A 98 11.01 11.03 -28.22
CA LYS A 98 10.38 12.34 -28.50
C LYS A 98 11.38 13.49 -28.34
N ALA A 99 12.20 13.45 -27.29
CA ALA A 99 13.28 14.41 -27.08
C ALA A 99 14.26 14.47 -28.27
N GLU A 100 14.59 13.32 -28.87
CA GLU A 100 15.45 13.26 -30.07
C GLU A 100 14.81 13.89 -31.31
N LYS A 101 13.47 13.95 -31.40
CA LYS A 101 12.73 14.49 -32.54
C LYS A 101 12.40 15.98 -32.46
N THR A 102 12.84 16.67 -31.40
CA THR A 102 12.51 18.09 -31.15
C THR A 102 11.00 18.37 -31.14
N GLU A 103 10.18 17.36 -30.80
CA GLU A 103 8.74 17.54 -30.62
C GLU A 103 8.51 18.09 -29.21
N SER A 104 8.11 19.36 -29.12
CA SER A 104 7.76 20.00 -27.86
C SER A 104 6.38 19.52 -27.38
N GLU A 105 6.32 18.42 -26.64
CA GLU A 105 5.16 18.14 -25.80
C GLU A 105 5.25 18.94 -24.51
N LYS A 106 4.11 19.49 -24.06
CA LYS A 106 4.00 20.31 -22.85
C LYS A 106 3.68 19.45 -21.60
N SER A 107 4.26 18.25 -21.46
CA SER A 107 4.20 17.54 -20.16
C SER A 107 5.41 17.93 -19.34
N ALA A 108 5.28 18.30 -18.06
CA ALA A 108 6.47 18.69 -17.29
C ALA A 108 7.31 17.48 -16.82
N PHE A 109 6.65 16.43 -16.33
CA PHE A 109 7.25 15.19 -15.82
C PHE A 109 6.87 13.97 -16.66
N ILE A 110 7.62 12.86 -16.52
CA ILE A 110 7.25 11.58 -17.14
C ILE A 110 5.90 11.04 -16.64
N TYR A 111 5.59 11.39 -15.39
CA TYR A 111 4.36 11.15 -14.65
C TYR A 111 4.20 12.30 -13.66
N SER A 112 2.98 12.74 -13.41
CA SER A 112 2.67 13.81 -12.46
C SER A 112 3.20 13.54 -11.03
N GLY A 113 3.33 12.26 -10.64
CA GLY A 113 3.78 11.85 -9.32
C GLY A 113 5.30 11.66 -9.17
N VAL A 114 6.04 11.48 -10.27
CA VAL A 114 7.48 11.17 -10.27
C VAL A 114 8.28 12.41 -10.69
N PRO A 115 9.24 12.91 -9.89
CA PRO A 115 9.90 14.20 -10.06
C PRO A 115 10.97 14.18 -11.15
N VAL A 116 10.69 13.60 -12.30
CA VAL A 116 11.64 13.43 -13.40
C VAL A 116 11.06 14.10 -14.63
N ALA A 117 11.70 15.18 -15.06
CA ALA A 117 11.19 15.95 -16.19
C ALA A 117 11.25 15.11 -17.47
N HIS A 118 10.26 15.27 -18.33
CA HIS A 118 10.16 14.53 -19.61
C HIS A 118 11.36 14.79 -20.55
N ASP A 119 12.03 15.93 -20.40
CA ASP A 119 13.17 16.39 -21.18
C ASP A 119 14.52 16.16 -20.47
N ASP A 120 14.52 15.66 -19.23
CA ASP A 120 15.72 15.32 -18.47
C ASP A 120 16.33 14.00 -18.95
N ALA A 121 16.88 14.01 -20.17
CA ALA A 121 17.40 12.83 -20.84
C ALA A 121 18.50 12.11 -20.04
N VAL A 122 19.26 12.83 -19.20
CA VAL A 122 20.30 12.25 -18.34
C VAL A 122 19.67 11.39 -17.25
N MET A 123 18.73 11.96 -16.48
CA MET A 123 18.00 11.23 -15.44
C MET A 123 17.21 10.06 -16.03
N LEU A 124 16.53 10.28 -17.15
CA LEU A 124 15.75 9.25 -17.84
C LEU A 124 16.60 8.04 -18.26
N ARG A 125 17.77 8.28 -18.86
CA ARG A 125 18.70 7.20 -19.23
C ARG A 125 19.20 6.44 -18.01
N GLN A 126 19.45 7.13 -16.89
CA GLN A 126 19.89 6.46 -15.67
C GLN A 126 18.79 5.64 -15.00
N LEU A 127 17.54 6.13 -14.98
CA LEU A 127 16.38 5.34 -14.52
C LEU A 127 16.15 4.11 -15.41
N LEU A 128 16.29 4.27 -16.72
CA LEU A 128 16.21 3.15 -17.66
C LEU A 128 17.31 2.13 -17.40
N LYS A 129 18.55 2.56 -17.13
CA LYS A 129 19.67 1.70 -16.70
C LYS A 129 19.31 0.97 -15.41
N ALA A 130 18.86 1.68 -14.39
CA ALA A 130 18.50 1.12 -13.09
C ALA A 130 17.42 0.03 -13.20
N LEU A 131 16.36 0.27 -13.99
CA LEU A 131 15.29 -0.69 -14.21
C LEU A 131 15.72 -1.90 -15.06
N ARG A 132 16.51 -1.69 -16.12
CA ARG A 132 16.97 -2.77 -17.02
C ARG A 132 17.97 -3.71 -16.36
N TYR A 133 18.88 -3.15 -15.57
CA TYR A 133 19.94 -3.92 -14.91
C TYR A 133 19.61 -4.27 -13.47
N SER A 134 18.41 -3.90 -12.98
CA SER A 134 17.99 -4.11 -11.59
C SER A 134 18.99 -3.55 -10.59
N ASP A 135 19.56 -2.38 -10.90
CA ASP A 135 20.59 -1.70 -10.11
C ASP A 135 20.12 -0.27 -9.76
N PRO A 136 19.27 -0.11 -8.72
CA PRO A 136 18.82 1.20 -8.27
C PRO A 136 19.98 2.12 -7.83
N GLU A 137 21.04 1.55 -7.27
CA GLU A 137 22.15 2.31 -6.68
C GLU A 137 22.96 3.06 -7.74
N CYS A 138 22.88 2.66 -9.02
CA CYS A 138 23.49 3.43 -10.10
C CYS A 138 22.95 4.86 -10.18
N LEU A 139 21.76 5.17 -9.64
CA LEU A 139 21.25 6.55 -9.58
C LEU A 139 22.16 7.48 -8.77
N ARG A 140 22.96 6.96 -7.81
CA ARG A 140 23.94 7.74 -7.05
C ARG A 140 25.13 8.22 -7.88
N GLU A 141 25.34 7.66 -9.08
CA GLU A 141 26.36 8.11 -10.03
C GLU A 141 26.03 9.49 -10.64
N LEU A 142 24.78 9.94 -10.53
CA LEU A 142 24.34 11.23 -11.05
C LEU A 142 24.85 12.40 -10.20
N SER A 143 25.67 13.25 -10.81
CA SER A 143 26.14 14.50 -10.19
C SER A 143 25.22 15.68 -10.55
N GLY A 144 25.09 16.65 -9.65
CA GLY A 144 24.31 17.87 -9.87
C GLY A 144 22.80 17.77 -9.60
N TYR A 145 22.32 16.64 -9.07
CA TYR A 145 20.94 16.47 -8.62
C TYR A 145 20.84 16.56 -7.09
N ASN A 146 19.65 16.91 -6.60
CA ASN A 146 19.32 16.91 -5.17
C ASN A 146 19.39 15.48 -4.62
N GLU A 147 20.06 15.29 -3.47
CA GLU A 147 20.28 13.97 -2.85
C GLU A 147 18.98 13.30 -2.36
N GLU A 148 18.05 14.06 -1.79
CA GLU A 148 16.74 13.55 -1.35
C GLU A 148 15.92 13.03 -2.54
N LYS A 149 15.99 13.74 -3.68
CA LYS A 149 15.37 13.30 -4.94
C LYS A 149 15.98 11.98 -5.43
N ILE A 150 17.31 11.84 -5.37
CA ILE A 150 17.99 10.58 -5.75
C ILE A 150 17.55 9.44 -4.83
N GLU A 151 17.55 9.65 -3.51
CA GLU A 151 17.16 8.63 -2.54
C GLU A 151 15.69 8.20 -2.71
N TYR A 152 14.80 9.15 -3.01
CA TYR A 152 13.42 8.83 -3.37
C TYR A 152 13.34 7.96 -4.63
N LEU A 153 14.05 8.34 -5.70
CA LEU A 153 14.05 7.57 -6.94
C LEU A 153 14.65 6.16 -6.76
N ILE A 154 15.65 6.00 -5.89
CA ILE A 154 16.20 4.68 -5.52
C ILE A 154 15.11 3.82 -4.88
N ARG A 155 14.42 4.34 -3.86
CA ARG A 155 13.30 3.65 -3.18
C ARG A 155 12.16 3.33 -4.13
N TYR A 156 11.86 4.24 -5.04
CA TYR A 156 10.86 4.06 -6.08
C TYR A 156 11.22 2.91 -7.03
N VAL A 157 12.45 2.90 -7.58
CA VAL A 157 12.93 1.82 -8.45
C VAL A 157 12.96 0.49 -7.70
N LYS A 158 13.40 0.45 -6.44
CA LYS A 158 13.33 -0.75 -5.58
C LYS A 158 11.91 -1.30 -5.50
N THR A 159 10.93 -0.43 -5.26
CA THR A 159 9.50 -0.78 -5.20
C THR A 159 9.01 -1.37 -6.53
N LEU A 160 9.30 -0.69 -7.66
CA LEU A 160 8.91 -1.18 -8.99
C LEU A 160 9.49 -2.56 -9.29
N LEU A 161 10.77 -2.80 -8.95
CA LEU A 161 11.43 -4.08 -9.17
C LEU A 161 10.83 -5.19 -8.29
N ALA A 162 10.59 -4.92 -7.00
CA ALA A 162 9.97 -5.88 -6.10
C ALA A 162 8.57 -6.31 -6.56
N LEU A 163 7.74 -5.34 -6.94
CA LEU A 163 6.41 -5.58 -7.50
C LEU A 163 6.45 -6.32 -8.85
N SER A 164 7.54 -6.18 -9.61
CA SER A 164 7.71 -6.82 -10.92
C SER A 164 8.13 -8.29 -10.84
N VAL A 165 8.86 -8.68 -9.79
CA VAL A 165 9.42 -10.03 -9.64
C VAL A 165 8.48 -10.92 -8.80
N ASN A 166 7.73 -10.31 -7.88
CA ASN A 166 6.87 -11.06 -6.98
C ASN A 166 5.54 -11.46 -7.63
N ALA A 167 5.33 -12.77 -7.82
CA ALA A 167 4.08 -13.31 -8.36
C ALA A 167 2.86 -12.97 -7.50
N PHE A 168 3.03 -12.78 -6.19
CA PHE A 168 1.94 -12.37 -5.29
C PHE A 168 1.54 -10.91 -5.50
N SER A 169 2.45 -10.07 -6.00
CA SER A 169 2.20 -8.65 -6.25
C SER A 169 1.53 -8.37 -7.60
N LEU A 170 1.27 -9.36 -8.44
CA LEU A 170 0.64 -9.16 -9.75
C LEU A 170 -0.80 -9.68 -9.75
N ASN A 171 -1.72 -8.87 -10.24
CA ASN A 171 -3.10 -9.26 -10.51
C ASN A 171 -3.30 -9.47 -12.03
N PRO A 172 -3.87 -10.60 -12.47
CA PRO A 172 -4.03 -10.93 -13.89
C PRO A 172 -4.75 -9.86 -14.71
N PRO A 173 -4.55 -9.82 -16.04
CA PRO A 173 -5.27 -8.90 -16.90
C PRO A 173 -6.73 -9.34 -17.03
N LYS A 174 -7.65 -8.38 -16.98
CA LYS A 174 -9.05 -8.65 -17.32
C LYS A 174 -9.20 -8.83 -18.83
N LYS A 175 -9.79 -9.95 -19.26
CA LYS A 175 -9.94 -10.31 -20.69
C LYS A 175 -11.33 -9.97 -21.23
N VAL A 176 -12.32 -9.85 -20.36
CA VAL A 176 -13.69 -9.43 -20.72
C VAL A 176 -13.70 -7.95 -21.12
N LYS A 177 -14.55 -7.61 -22.10
CA LYS A 177 -14.77 -6.22 -22.53
C LYS A 177 -15.13 -5.33 -21.34
N GLN A 178 -14.36 -4.27 -21.15
CA GLN A 178 -14.63 -3.23 -20.15
C GLN A 178 -15.57 -2.17 -20.71
N LYS A 179 -16.38 -1.57 -19.85
CA LYS A 179 -17.07 -0.32 -20.19
C LYS A 179 -16.07 0.82 -20.29
N LYS A 180 -16.32 1.73 -21.23
CA LYS A 180 -15.56 2.95 -21.46
C LYS A 180 -16.01 4.09 -20.54
N LEU A 181 -15.22 5.16 -20.48
CA LEU A 181 -15.53 6.36 -19.70
C LEU A 181 -16.84 6.98 -20.17
N THR A 182 -16.99 7.13 -21.49
CA THR A 182 -18.22 7.67 -22.08
C THR A 182 -19.43 6.77 -21.78
N GLU A 183 -19.29 5.45 -21.82
CA GLU A 183 -20.39 4.53 -21.45
C GLU A 183 -20.88 4.77 -20.01
N TYR A 184 -19.98 4.98 -19.04
CA TYR A 184 -20.37 5.34 -17.67
C TYR A 184 -21.01 6.73 -17.56
N LEU A 185 -20.52 7.72 -18.31
CA LEU A 185 -21.14 9.05 -18.34
C LEU A 185 -22.61 8.97 -18.79
N HIS A 186 -22.87 8.28 -19.89
CA HIS A 186 -24.21 8.14 -20.48
C HIS A 186 -25.15 7.26 -19.63
N GLU A 187 -24.67 6.12 -19.12
CA GLU A 187 -25.53 5.15 -18.42
C GLU A 187 -25.78 5.47 -16.93
N ILE A 188 -24.84 6.20 -16.30
CA ILE A 188 -24.86 6.50 -14.87
C ILE A 188 -24.98 8.00 -14.64
N ALA A 189 -23.97 8.77 -15.04
CA ALA A 189 -23.84 10.15 -14.57
C ALA A 189 -24.95 11.06 -15.09
N TYR A 190 -25.20 11.08 -16.40
CA TYR A 190 -26.14 12.02 -17.02
C TYR A 190 -27.59 11.90 -16.53
N LEU A 191 -27.96 10.74 -15.98
CA LEU A 191 -29.29 10.50 -15.41
C LEU A 191 -29.42 11.01 -13.97
N LEU A 192 -28.29 11.28 -13.30
CA LEU A 192 -28.23 11.61 -11.88
C LEU A 192 -27.73 13.03 -11.62
N THR A 193 -27.17 13.70 -12.61
CA THR A 193 -26.63 15.05 -12.53
C THR A 193 -27.62 16.07 -13.11
N ASP A 194 -27.46 17.35 -12.75
CA ASP A 194 -28.30 18.40 -13.27
C ASP A 194 -27.99 18.75 -14.74
N GLN A 195 -29.00 19.30 -15.41
CA GLN A 195 -28.97 19.58 -16.85
C GLN A 195 -27.78 20.46 -17.26
N ASP A 196 -27.41 21.47 -16.47
CA ASP A 196 -26.33 22.40 -16.82
C ASP A 196 -24.99 21.67 -16.86
N THR A 197 -24.74 20.79 -15.88
CA THR A 197 -23.53 19.94 -15.85
C THR A 197 -23.49 18.93 -16.99
N VAL A 198 -24.64 18.33 -17.33
CA VAL A 198 -24.73 17.42 -18.48
C VAL A 198 -24.40 18.15 -19.78
N GLU A 199 -24.95 19.35 -19.99
CA GLU A 199 -24.68 20.15 -21.20
C GLU A 199 -23.21 20.55 -21.35
N ILE A 200 -22.51 20.80 -20.23
CA ILE A 200 -21.06 21.02 -20.22
C ILE A 200 -20.35 19.74 -20.70
N LEU A 201 -20.62 18.60 -20.06
CA LEU A 201 -19.95 17.33 -20.38
C LEU A 201 -20.19 16.90 -21.83
N GLU A 202 -21.43 16.97 -22.33
CA GLU A 202 -21.76 16.64 -23.72
C GLU A 202 -21.07 17.57 -24.74
N ARG A 203 -20.86 18.84 -24.39
CA ARG A 203 -20.14 19.79 -25.24
C ARG A 203 -18.66 19.39 -25.33
N VAL A 204 -18.04 19.05 -24.21
CA VAL A 204 -16.65 18.57 -24.18
C VAL A 204 -16.51 17.25 -24.92
N GLU A 205 -17.41 16.30 -24.66
CA GLU A 205 -17.44 14.98 -25.31
C GLU A 205 -17.45 15.10 -26.84
N ARG A 206 -18.33 15.95 -27.38
CA ARG A 206 -18.43 16.18 -28.82
C ARG A 206 -17.12 16.70 -29.42
N LYS A 207 -16.39 17.54 -28.69
CA LYS A 207 -15.12 18.10 -29.16
C LYS A 207 -14.00 17.06 -29.14
N LEU A 208 -13.91 16.29 -28.06
CA LEU A 208 -12.90 15.23 -27.92
C LEU A 208 -13.16 14.05 -28.87
N SER A 209 -14.42 13.72 -29.12
CA SER A 209 -14.82 12.64 -30.03
C SER A 209 -14.37 12.90 -31.47
N LEU A 210 -14.30 14.16 -31.91
CA LEU A 210 -13.76 14.52 -33.23
C LEU A 210 -12.27 14.14 -33.39
N GLN A 211 -11.56 13.98 -32.29
CA GLN A 211 -10.14 13.62 -32.25
C GLN A 211 -9.91 12.19 -31.76
N ASN A 212 -10.97 11.42 -31.50
CA ASN A 212 -10.93 10.11 -30.82
C ASN A 212 -10.24 10.18 -29.44
N ARG A 213 -10.45 11.26 -28.71
CA ARG A 213 -9.81 11.51 -27.40
C ARG A 213 -10.76 11.46 -26.20
N GLN A 214 -12.03 11.14 -26.43
CA GLN A 214 -13.08 11.15 -25.42
C GLN A 214 -12.90 10.11 -24.31
N GLU A 215 -11.98 9.17 -24.43
CA GLU A 215 -11.67 8.18 -23.40
C GLU A 215 -10.47 8.56 -22.52
N TYR A 216 -9.76 9.65 -22.83
CA TYR A 216 -8.60 10.10 -22.07
C TYR A 216 -9.01 11.20 -21.09
N ARG A 217 -9.15 10.85 -19.81
CA ARG A 217 -9.53 11.79 -18.74
C ARG A 217 -8.71 13.09 -18.76
N SER A 218 -7.39 13.01 -18.96
CA SER A 218 -6.53 14.20 -19.01
C SER A 218 -6.93 15.20 -20.10
N ASP A 219 -7.38 14.73 -21.27
CA ASP A 219 -7.86 15.62 -22.34
C ASP A 219 -9.17 16.32 -21.93
N TRP A 220 -10.02 15.69 -21.12
CA TRP A 220 -11.20 16.32 -20.55
C TRP A 220 -10.86 17.42 -19.55
N HIS A 221 -9.94 17.18 -18.60
CA HIS A 221 -9.50 18.23 -17.66
C HIS A 221 -8.94 19.44 -18.41
N ILE A 222 -8.08 19.23 -19.40
CA ILE A 222 -7.52 20.32 -20.21
C ILE A 222 -8.66 21.13 -20.84
N TYR A 223 -9.65 20.47 -21.46
CA TYR A 223 -10.73 21.18 -22.11
C TYR A 223 -11.63 21.92 -21.11
N LEU A 224 -12.01 21.28 -20.00
CA LEU A 224 -12.85 21.86 -18.95
C LEU A 224 -12.20 23.12 -18.37
N HIS A 225 -10.93 23.05 -17.98
CA HIS A 225 -10.22 24.20 -17.41
C HIS A 225 -9.97 25.34 -18.42
N GLU A 226 -9.74 25.03 -19.69
CA GLU A 226 -9.48 26.06 -20.70
C GLU A 226 -10.75 26.78 -21.17
N ASN A 227 -11.91 26.13 -21.13
CA ASN A 227 -13.13 26.60 -21.79
C ASN A 227 -14.31 26.85 -20.85
N GLU A 228 -14.36 26.20 -19.69
CA GLU A 228 -15.47 26.27 -18.75
C GLU A 228 -14.95 26.82 -17.40
N LYS A 229 -15.82 27.49 -16.62
CA LYS A 229 -15.42 28.11 -15.35
C LYS A 229 -16.56 28.07 -14.34
N GLY A 230 -16.17 28.09 -13.06
CA GLY A 230 -17.08 28.16 -11.92
C GLY A 230 -17.50 26.80 -11.39
N GLU A 231 -18.31 26.82 -10.34
CA GLU A 231 -18.72 25.64 -9.55
C GLU A 231 -19.29 24.50 -10.41
N LYS A 232 -19.99 24.81 -11.51
CA LYS A 232 -20.55 23.80 -12.41
C LYS A 232 -19.49 23.05 -13.22
N ALA A 233 -18.39 23.71 -13.57
CA ALA A 233 -17.26 23.07 -14.22
C ALA A 233 -16.52 22.16 -13.24
N GLU A 234 -16.31 22.62 -12.01
CA GLU A 234 -15.71 21.82 -10.92
C GLU A 234 -16.59 20.60 -10.58
N TYR A 235 -17.91 20.77 -10.56
CA TYR A 235 -18.85 19.65 -10.39
C TYR A 235 -18.81 18.67 -11.57
N ALA A 236 -18.68 19.16 -12.81
CA ALA A 236 -18.50 18.32 -13.99
C ALA A 236 -17.20 17.50 -13.91
N GLU A 237 -16.11 18.08 -13.40
CA GLU A 237 -14.85 17.39 -13.15
C GLU A 237 -15.00 16.29 -12.09
N ALA A 238 -15.70 16.56 -10.99
CA ALA A 238 -16.00 15.53 -9.97
C ALA A 238 -16.77 14.34 -10.54
N VAL A 239 -17.76 14.61 -11.40
CA VAL A 239 -18.55 13.58 -12.11
C VAL A 239 -17.69 12.76 -13.05
N LEU A 240 -16.84 13.43 -13.84
CA LEU A 240 -15.89 12.81 -14.76
C LEU A 240 -14.90 11.91 -14.02
N ASP A 241 -14.31 12.39 -12.93
CA ASP A 241 -13.35 11.66 -12.12
C ASP A 241 -13.95 10.38 -11.57
N LEU A 242 -15.18 10.43 -11.04
CA LEU A 242 -15.87 9.24 -10.56
C LEU A 242 -16.19 8.24 -11.68
N CYS A 243 -16.53 8.71 -12.89
CA CYS A 243 -16.76 7.82 -14.03
C CYS A 243 -15.45 7.18 -14.54
N TYR A 244 -14.34 7.93 -14.53
CA TYR A 244 -13.01 7.38 -14.85
C TYR A 244 -12.60 6.31 -13.84
N ASN A 245 -12.90 6.57 -12.59
CA ASN A 245 -12.69 5.67 -11.48
C ASN A 245 -13.53 4.38 -11.64
N LEU A 246 -14.82 4.47 -11.97
CA LEU A 246 -15.65 3.30 -12.31
C LEU A 246 -15.08 2.51 -13.50
N THR A 247 -14.61 3.22 -14.53
CA THR A 247 -13.94 2.62 -15.70
C THR A 247 -12.68 1.85 -15.28
N THR A 248 -11.90 2.44 -14.38
CA THR A 248 -10.66 1.87 -13.86
C THR A 248 -10.94 0.64 -13.00
N GLU A 249 -11.86 0.74 -12.05
CA GLU A 249 -12.31 -0.40 -11.23
C GLU A 249 -12.83 -1.54 -12.12
N ASP A 250 -13.65 -1.24 -13.12
CA ASP A 250 -14.16 -2.24 -14.04
C ASP A 250 -13.08 -2.85 -14.94
N SER A 251 -11.91 -2.22 -15.08
CA SER A 251 -10.78 -2.81 -15.80
C SER A 251 -10.00 -3.86 -15.00
N ILE A 252 -10.22 -3.94 -13.69
CA ILE A 252 -9.43 -4.79 -12.80
C ILE A 252 -10.07 -6.18 -12.69
N TYR A 253 -9.25 -7.21 -12.86
CA TYR A 253 -9.65 -8.62 -12.72
C TYR A 253 -10.05 -8.93 -11.26
N GLY A 254 -11.23 -9.53 -11.06
CA GLY A 254 -11.64 -10.11 -9.78
C GLY A 254 -11.86 -9.11 -8.63
N ILE A 255 -12.11 -7.85 -8.97
CA ILE A 255 -12.28 -6.78 -7.97
C ILE A 255 -13.61 -6.91 -7.21
N SER A 256 -13.60 -6.67 -5.91
CA SER A 256 -14.80 -6.60 -5.08
C SER A 256 -15.39 -5.19 -5.12
N LYS A 257 -16.55 -5.03 -5.78
CA LYS A 257 -17.18 -3.74 -6.04
C LYS A 257 -18.18 -3.37 -4.95
N HIS A 258 -18.31 -2.09 -4.63
CA HIS A 258 -19.29 -1.60 -3.64
C HIS A 258 -20.73 -1.49 -4.17
N TYR A 259 -20.95 -1.92 -5.41
CA TYR A 259 -22.25 -2.07 -6.04
C TYR A 259 -22.36 -3.47 -6.64
N ASP A 260 -23.58 -3.89 -6.93
CA ASP A 260 -23.83 -5.15 -7.62
C ASP A 260 -23.45 -5.02 -9.11
N PRO A 261 -22.50 -5.82 -9.63
CA PRO A 261 -22.11 -5.76 -11.05
C PRO A 261 -23.25 -6.09 -12.03
N GLU A 262 -24.27 -6.83 -11.58
CA GLU A 262 -25.40 -7.25 -12.41
C GLU A 262 -26.58 -6.27 -12.36
N ASP A 263 -26.55 -5.30 -11.43
CA ASP A 263 -27.61 -4.31 -11.25
C ASP A 263 -27.07 -2.88 -11.43
N ILE A 264 -27.44 -2.28 -12.57
CA ILE A 264 -27.07 -0.91 -12.91
C ILE A 264 -27.63 0.11 -11.91
N GLU A 265 -28.78 -0.17 -11.27
CA GLU A 265 -29.38 0.75 -10.32
C GLU A 265 -28.60 0.76 -9.00
N SER A 266 -28.11 -0.41 -8.55
CA SER A 266 -27.14 -0.47 -7.45
C SER A 266 -25.88 0.37 -7.73
N CYS A 267 -25.39 0.40 -8.98
CA CYS A 267 -24.27 1.24 -9.36
C CYS A 267 -24.63 2.73 -9.32
N ARG A 268 -25.84 3.11 -9.77
CA ARG A 268 -26.34 4.49 -9.71
C ARG A 268 -26.52 5.00 -8.29
N GLU A 269 -27.09 4.19 -7.41
CA GLU A 269 -27.24 4.53 -5.99
C GLU A 269 -25.87 4.73 -5.33
N TRP A 270 -24.93 3.83 -5.60
CA TRP A 270 -23.55 3.95 -5.13
C TRP A 270 -22.87 5.21 -5.67
N PHE A 271 -22.97 5.47 -6.97
CA PHE A 271 -22.39 6.65 -7.62
C PHE A 271 -22.95 7.93 -7.02
N LYS A 272 -24.27 8.01 -6.82
CA LYS A 272 -24.92 9.18 -6.19
C LYS A 272 -24.43 9.40 -4.77
N SER A 273 -24.31 8.34 -3.97
CA SER A 273 -23.77 8.43 -2.61
C SER A 273 -22.31 8.89 -2.64
N LYS A 274 -21.49 8.30 -3.50
CA LYS A 274 -20.07 8.65 -3.60
C LYS A 274 -19.85 10.04 -4.17
N LEU A 275 -20.61 10.48 -5.16
CA LEU A 275 -20.55 11.85 -5.67
C LEU A 275 -20.95 12.84 -4.59
N LYS A 276 -21.95 12.51 -3.77
CA LYS A 276 -22.27 13.30 -2.59
C LYS A 276 -21.08 13.35 -1.63
N ASP A 277 -20.43 12.25 -1.29
CA ASP A 277 -19.26 12.30 -0.39
C ASP A 277 -18.05 13.01 -1.04
N TYR A 278 -17.88 12.86 -2.35
CA TYR A 278 -16.83 13.48 -3.17
C TYR A 278 -17.00 15.00 -3.22
N TRP A 279 -18.24 15.49 -3.20
CA TRP A 279 -18.65 16.89 -3.34
C TRP A 279 -19.01 17.58 -2.02
N GLU A 280 -19.77 16.91 -1.15
CA GLU A 280 -20.29 17.35 0.15
C GLU A 280 -19.74 16.45 1.27
N LYS A 281 -18.71 16.94 1.97
CA LYS A 281 -18.29 16.66 3.37
C LYS A 281 -16.77 16.48 3.49
N ASP A 282 -16.21 17.16 4.49
CA ASP A 282 -14.89 17.05 5.16
C ASP A 282 -13.59 16.95 4.33
N ILE A 283 -13.61 16.45 3.09
CA ILE A 283 -12.47 16.40 2.15
C ILE A 283 -12.58 17.52 1.11
N ALA A 284 -13.79 17.82 0.64
CA ALA A 284 -14.08 18.81 -0.41
C ALA A 284 -13.53 20.23 -0.15
N PRO A 285 -13.47 20.78 1.10
CA PRO A 285 -12.87 22.09 1.33
C PRO A 285 -11.36 22.16 1.03
N SER A 286 -10.69 21.01 0.95
CA SER A 286 -9.25 20.90 0.68
C SER A 286 -8.93 20.41 -0.74
N HIS A 287 -9.90 19.81 -1.43
CA HIS A 287 -9.69 19.33 -2.80
C HIS A 287 -9.73 20.52 -3.76
N VAL A 288 -8.58 20.81 -4.36
CA VAL A 288 -8.49 21.77 -5.46
C VAL A 288 -8.33 20.96 -6.72
N PHE A 289 -9.35 21.00 -7.58
CA PHE A 289 -9.28 20.35 -8.89
C PHE A 289 -8.09 20.94 -9.68
N PRO A 290 -7.03 20.14 -9.92
CA PRO A 290 -5.78 20.68 -10.40
C PRO A 290 -5.89 21.10 -11.86
N ALA A 291 -5.73 22.39 -12.14
CA ALA A 291 -5.82 22.96 -13.48
C ALA A 291 -4.84 22.32 -14.49
N LYS A 292 -3.68 21.85 -14.00
CA LYS A 292 -2.58 21.21 -14.74
C LYS A 292 -1.78 20.31 -13.80
N ASP A 293 -1.03 19.36 -14.37
CA ASP A 293 -0.03 18.60 -13.63
C ASP A 293 0.91 19.54 -12.87
N SER A 294 1.09 19.29 -11.58
CA SER A 294 2.05 20.04 -10.77
C SER A 294 3.44 19.86 -11.35
N THR A 295 4.15 20.97 -11.58
CA THR A 295 5.56 20.96 -11.98
C THR A 295 6.50 21.05 -10.79
N THR A 296 5.96 21.17 -9.58
CA THR A 296 6.72 21.29 -8.34
C THR A 296 6.67 19.99 -7.57
N TRP A 297 7.85 19.42 -7.35
CA TRP A 297 8.03 18.30 -6.44
C TRP A 297 8.22 18.85 -5.03
N GLU A 298 7.28 18.55 -4.15
CA GLU A 298 7.37 18.83 -2.73
C GLU A 298 7.21 17.54 -1.95
N LEU A 299 8.13 17.32 -1.00
CA LEU A 299 8.06 16.20 -0.08
C LEU A 299 6.78 16.29 0.74
N TYR A 300 6.05 15.18 0.85
CA TYR A 300 4.87 15.13 1.71
C TYR A 300 5.25 15.28 3.19
N GLN A 301 4.71 16.31 3.85
CA GLN A 301 4.96 16.65 5.27
C GLN A 301 3.76 16.33 6.19
N GLY A 302 2.87 15.43 5.79
CA GLY A 302 1.74 15.01 6.62
C GLY A 302 2.02 13.73 7.42
N ASN A 303 1.07 13.38 8.28
CA ASN A 303 1.17 12.16 9.07
C ASN A 303 0.82 10.95 8.19
N LEU A 304 1.64 9.91 8.27
CA LEU A 304 1.37 8.64 7.61
C LEU A 304 0.97 7.59 8.67
N PRO A 305 0.19 6.57 8.31
CA PRO A 305 -0.08 5.43 9.19
C PRO A 305 1.21 4.74 9.65
N ASP A 306 1.14 4.10 10.82
CA ASP A 306 2.24 3.25 11.30
C ASP A 306 2.26 1.95 10.48
N TRP A 307 2.94 1.98 9.35
CA TRP A 307 3.11 0.80 8.48
C TRP A 307 3.92 -0.30 9.15
N SER A 308 4.73 0.00 10.18
CA SER A 308 5.40 -1.03 10.98
C SER A 308 4.39 -1.83 11.81
N CYS A 309 3.35 -1.19 12.33
CA CYS A 309 2.23 -1.87 13.00
C CYS A 309 1.51 -2.82 12.02
N ALA A 310 1.30 -2.38 10.77
CA ALA A 310 0.69 -3.21 9.73
C ALA A 310 1.47 -4.51 9.51
N ILE A 311 2.79 -4.41 9.32
CA ILE A 311 3.68 -5.57 9.15
C ILE A 311 3.59 -6.52 10.35
N ARG A 312 3.75 -6.00 11.57
CA ARG A 312 3.71 -6.84 12.79
C ARG A 312 2.41 -7.62 12.90
N ILE A 313 1.27 -7.00 12.59
CA ILE A 313 -0.04 -7.67 12.61
C ILE A 313 -0.10 -8.76 11.53
N LEU A 314 0.29 -8.45 10.30
CA LEU A 314 0.23 -9.39 9.18
C LEU A 314 1.20 -10.57 9.33
N GLN A 315 2.31 -10.39 10.06
CA GLN A 315 3.26 -11.45 10.39
C GLN A 315 2.80 -12.35 11.54
N MET A 316 1.75 -12.00 12.29
CA MET A 316 1.22 -12.86 13.35
C MET A 316 0.77 -14.19 12.74
N LYS A 317 1.21 -15.31 13.32
CA LYS A 317 0.93 -16.65 12.79
C LYS A 317 -0.55 -16.89 12.51
N ASN A 318 -1.43 -16.48 13.43
CA ASN A 318 -2.88 -16.66 13.25
C ASN A 318 -3.46 -15.78 12.15
N VAL A 319 -2.87 -14.62 11.90
CA VAL A 319 -3.24 -13.72 10.81
C VAL A 319 -2.79 -14.32 9.48
N GLN A 320 -1.53 -14.79 9.37
CA GLN A 320 -1.02 -15.46 8.18
C GLN A 320 -1.83 -16.73 7.81
N GLU A 321 -2.17 -17.55 8.80
CA GLU A 321 -3.03 -18.73 8.63
C GLU A 321 -4.42 -18.36 8.06
N THR A 322 -4.93 -17.18 8.41
CA THR A 322 -6.26 -16.71 7.94
C THR A 322 -6.18 -16.00 6.59
N LEU A 323 -5.09 -15.27 6.34
CA LEU A 323 -4.88 -14.47 5.14
C LEU A 323 -4.61 -15.34 3.90
N GLU A 324 -4.13 -16.58 4.05
CA GLU A 324 -3.88 -17.54 2.94
C GLU A 324 -3.55 -16.88 1.58
N LEU A 325 -2.51 -16.04 1.54
CA LEU A 325 -2.16 -15.34 0.31
C LEU A 325 -1.79 -16.37 -0.76
N LYS A 326 -2.50 -16.32 -1.88
CA LYS A 326 -2.24 -17.15 -3.06
C LYS A 326 -1.94 -16.19 -4.22
N PRO A 327 -1.03 -16.55 -5.14
CA PRO A 327 -0.93 -15.83 -6.41
C PRO A 327 -2.31 -15.85 -7.06
N ALA A 328 -2.81 -14.73 -7.61
CA ALA A 328 -4.05 -14.83 -8.38
C ALA A 328 -3.77 -15.66 -9.62
N LEU A 329 -4.41 -16.81 -9.66
CA LEU A 329 -4.46 -17.65 -10.84
C LEU A 329 -5.60 -17.14 -11.72
N GLU A 330 -5.35 -17.06 -13.02
CA GLU A 330 -6.40 -16.77 -13.98
C GLU A 330 -7.50 -17.83 -13.87
N ASN A 331 -8.70 -17.39 -13.48
CA ASN A 331 -9.92 -18.16 -13.51
C ASN A 331 -11.01 -17.36 -14.25
N GLU A 332 -11.59 -17.96 -15.28
CA GLU A 332 -12.59 -17.29 -16.12
C GLU A 332 -13.87 -16.93 -15.37
N GLU A 333 -14.28 -17.74 -14.37
CA GLU A 333 -15.50 -17.51 -13.58
C GLU A 333 -15.36 -16.40 -12.54
N LEU A 334 -14.13 -15.97 -12.23
CA LEU A 334 -13.84 -14.95 -11.22
C LEU A 334 -13.53 -13.56 -11.83
N GLN A 335 -13.69 -13.38 -13.15
CA GLN A 335 -13.30 -12.13 -13.83
C GLN A 335 -14.14 -10.90 -13.44
N THR A 336 -15.43 -11.08 -13.21
CA THR A 336 -16.40 -9.99 -12.98
C THR A 336 -16.44 -9.51 -11.53
N GLY A 337 -15.73 -10.19 -10.62
CA GLY A 337 -15.71 -9.82 -9.22
C GLY A 337 -17.02 -10.13 -8.50
N SER A 338 -17.14 -9.68 -7.25
CA SER A 338 -18.33 -9.85 -6.42
C SER A 338 -18.67 -8.57 -5.68
N ARG A 339 -19.91 -8.40 -5.24
CA ARG A 339 -20.28 -7.28 -4.37
C ARG A 339 -19.55 -7.36 -3.02
N TYR A 340 -18.90 -6.27 -2.64
CA TYR A 340 -18.01 -6.14 -1.48
C TYR A 340 -18.72 -6.45 -0.17
N GLU A 341 -19.97 -6.03 -0.01
CA GLU A 341 -20.71 -6.18 1.25
C GLU A 341 -21.16 -7.64 1.49
N VAL A 342 -21.16 -8.49 0.45
CA VAL A 342 -21.59 -9.88 0.56
C VAL A 342 -20.65 -10.65 1.48
N GLY A 343 -21.21 -11.24 2.54
CA GLY A 343 -20.45 -12.02 3.53
C GLY A 343 -19.52 -11.18 4.43
N MET A 344 -19.45 -9.86 4.25
CA MET A 344 -18.48 -8.98 4.92
C MET A 344 -18.57 -9.08 6.44
N GLU A 345 -19.77 -9.10 7.02
CA GLU A 345 -19.92 -9.16 8.48
C GLU A 345 -19.28 -10.41 9.10
N LYS A 346 -19.42 -11.56 8.42
CA LYS A 346 -18.81 -12.82 8.85
C LYS A 346 -17.30 -12.78 8.69
N GLU A 347 -16.82 -12.31 7.55
CA GLU A 347 -15.39 -12.18 7.24
C GLU A 347 -14.67 -11.24 8.23
N LEU A 348 -15.26 -10.09 8.54
CA LEU A 348 -14.72 -9.14 9.52
C LEU A 348 -14.65 -9.73 10.93
N LYS A 349 -15.66 -10.51 11.33
CA LYS A 349 -15.65 -11.21 12.62
C LYS A 349 -14.55 -12.27 12.69
N GLU A 350 -14.35 -13.03 11.61
CA GLU A 350 -13.29 -14.03 11.51
C GLU A 350 -11.90 -13.39 11.53
N TRP A 351 -11.73 -12.30 10.79
CA TRP A 351 -10.51 -11.50 10.78
C TRP A 351 -10.19 -10.89 12.13
N ASP A 352 -11.17 -10.27 12.78
CA ASP A 352 -10.99 -9.72 14.11
C ASP A 352 -10.54 -10.80 15.11
N LYS A 353 -11.19 -11.96 15.05
CA LYS A 353 -10.83 -13.10 15.88
C LYS A 353 -9.40 -13.57 15.59
N SER A 354 -8.93 -13.54 14.35
CA SER A 354 -7.55 -13.92 14.00
C SER A 354 -6.53 -12.94 14.58
N ILE A 355 -6.77 -11.62 14.45
CA ILE A 355 -5.93 -10.57 15.02
C ILE A 355 -5.90 -10.70 16.55
N HIS A 356 -7.05 -10.82 17.21
CA HIS A 356 -7.10 -10.93 18.67
C HIS A 356 -6.40 -12.19 19.19
N LYS A 357 -6.56 -13.32 18.48
CA LYS A 357 -5.87 -14.56 18.81
C LYS A 357 -4.37 -14.44 18.60
N GLY A 358 -3.93 -13.78 17.52
CA GLY A 358 -2.53 -13.47 17.23
C GLY A 358 -1.90 -12.61 18.34
N ILE A 359 -2.51 -11.48 18.66
CA ILE A 359 -2.07 -10.59 19.75
C ILE A 359 -1.97 -11.34 21.08
N LYS A 360 -3.01 -12.11 21.45
CA LYS A 360 -3.02 -12.89 22.68
C LYS A 360 -1.88 -13.91 22.73
N ARG A 361 -1.62 -14.58 21.60
CA ARG A 361 -0.55 -15.55 21.48
C ARG A 361 0.82 -14.90 21.65
N ASN A 362 1.09 -13.81 20.94
CA ASN A 362 2.38 -13.10 21.07
C ASN A 362 2.62 -12.62 22.51
N ILE A 363 1.59 -12.11 23.20
CA ILE A 363 1.69 -11.75 24.63
C ILE A 363 2.05 -12.97 25.49
N ILE A 364 1.40 -14.12 25.27
CA ILE A 364 1.70 -15.34 26.02
C ILE A 364 3.12 -15.81 25.75
N ASP A 365 3.54 -15.83 24.47
CA ASP A 365 4.86 -16.26 24.06
C ASP A 365 5.93 -15.36 24.71
N ALA A 366 5.77 -14.04 24.66
CA ALA A 366 6.69 -13.12 25.32
C ALA A 366 6.71 -13.26 26.87
N LEU A 367 5.55 -13.49 27.51
CA LEU A 367 5.49 -13.75 28.96
C LEU A 367 6.18 -15.06 29.36
N ILE A 368 6.01 -16.11 28.57
CA ILE A 368 6.74 -17.37 28.77
C ILE A 368 8.25 -17.12 28.72
N GLY A 369 8.69 -16.23 27.82
CA GLY A 369 10.10 -15.85 27.68
C GLY A 369 10.67 -15.21 28.92
N VAL A 370 9.94 -14.24 29.46
CA VAL A 370 10.32 -13.58 30.71
C VAL A 370 10.39 -14.60 31.86
N VAL A 371 9.42 -15.50 31.98
CA VAL A 371 9.39 -16.53 33.03
C VAL A 371 10.56 -17.50 32.90
N ILE A 372 10.85 -17.99 31.70
CA ILE A 372 11.99 -18.88 31.43
C ILE A 372 13.30 -18.17 31.78
N PHE A 373 13.46 -16.92 31.36
CA PHE A 373 14.66 -16.13 31.65
C PHE A 373 14.89 -15.98 33.16
N VAL A 374 13.87 -15.54 33.91
CA VAL A 374 13.95 -15.39 35.37
C VAL A 374 14.24 -16.74 36.04
N GLY A 375 13.64 -17.83 35.55
CA GLY A 375 13.92 -19.18 36.04
C GLY A 375 15.39 -19.61 35.84
N ILE A 376 15.97 -19.29 34.68
CA ILE A 376 17.40 -19.54 34.40
C ILE A 376 18.27 -18.72 35.35
N GLU A 377 17.98 -17.42 35.52
CA GLU A 377 18.76 -16.53 36.39
C GLU A 377 18.73 -17.00 37.85
N LEU A 378 17.55 -17.34 38.38
CA LEU A 378 17.41 -17.89 39.73
C LEU A 378 18.12 -19.25 39.87
N GLY A 379 18.05 -20.11 38.85
CA GLY A 379 18.75 -21.39 38.85
C GLY A 379 20.28 -21.24 38.85
N MET A 380 20.80 -20.28 38.08
CA MET A 380 22.23 -19.97 38.06
C MET A 380 22.70 -19.41 39.41
N ASN A 381 21.94 -18.47 40.00
CA ASN A 381 22.25 -17.93 41.32
C ASN A 381 22.24 -19.01 42.40
N TYR A 382 21.24 -19.90 42.38
CA TYR A 382 21.17 -21.03 43.32
C TYR A 382 22.37 -21.99 43.18
N LEU A 383 22.79 -22.30 41.95
CA LEU A 383 24.00 -23.11 41.72
C LEU A 383 25.26 -22.40 42.20
N GLN A 384 25.35 -21.08 42.03
CA GLN A 384 26.46 -20.29 42.55
C GLN A 384 26.50 -20.34 44.08
N ASP A 385 25.35 -20.14 44.75
CA ASP A 385 25.24 -20.17 46.22
C ASP A 385 25.60 -21.54 46.83
N ILE A 386 25.20 -22.65 46.20
CA ILE A 386 25.58 -24.01 46.65
C ILE A 386 27.10 -24.20 46.62
N VAL A 387 27.77 -23.63 45.61
CA VAL A 387 29.20 -23.84 45.39
C VAL A 387 30.04 -22.84 46.20
N SER A 388 29.47 -21.69 46.57
CA SER A 388 30.04 -20.69 47.49
C SER A 388 30.04 -21.14 48.95
N VAL A 389 30.52 -22.35 49.25
CA VAL A 389 30.77 -22.80 50.62
C VAL A 389 31.99 -22.05 51.17
N GLU A 390 31.74 -20.98 51.93
CA GLU A 390 32.73 -20.31 52.77
C GLU A 390 33.15 -21.23 53.93
N GLY A 391 34.17 -22.04 53.68
CA GLY A 391 34.91 -22.77 54.71
C GLY A 391 36.36 -22.93 54.26
N GLU A 392 37.30 -23.01 55.20
CA GLU A 392 38.72 -23.31 54.94
C GLU A 392 38.86 -24.71 54.30
N LEU A 393 38.60 -24.79 53.00
CA LEU A 393 38.76 -25.96 52.18
C LEU A 393 40.18 -25.99 51.61
N SER A 394 40.76 -27.18 51.53
CA SER A 394 42.10 -27.35 50.94
C SER A 394 42.08 -27.02 49.45
N LEU A 395 43.21 -26.52 48.92
CA LEU A 395 43.38 -26.13 47.52
C LEU A 395 42.86 -27.19 46.52
N ALA A 396 43.05 -28.47 46.82
CA ALA A 396 42.61 -29.57 45.96
C ALA A 396 41.08 -29.70 45.89
N VAL A 397 40.37 -29.41 46.99
CA VAL A 397 38.91 -29.45 47.01
C VAL A 397 38.33 -28.22 46.33
N THR A 398 38.95 -27.05 46.48
CA THR A 398 38.57 -25.83 45.75
C THR A 398 38.70 -26.00 44.23
N ILE A 399 39.80 -26.60 43.76
CA ILE A 399 40.00 -26.90 42.33
C ILE A 399 38.99 -27.96 41.86
N GLY A 400 38.73 -29.00 42.66
CA GLY A 400 37.73 -30.02 42.34
C GLY A 400 36.31 -29.46 42.19
N LEU A 401 35.90 -28.57 43.10
CA LEU A 401 34.62 -27.86 43.05
C LEU A 401 34.53 -26.94 41.83
N ALA A 402 35.59 -26.20 41.49
CA ALA A 402 35.62 -25.34 40.30
C ALA A 402 35.48 -26.13 38.99
N VAL A 403 36.12 -27.29 38.87
CA VAL A 403 35.97 -28.16 37.70
C VAL A 403 34.54 -28.71 37.60
N LEU A 404 33.96 -29.14 38.73
CA LEU A 404 32.57 -29.59 38.79
C LEU A 404 31.59 -28.48 38.40
N GLN A 405 31.86 -27.24 38.83
CA GLN A 405 31.10 -26.06 38.45
C GLN A 405 31.15 -25.84 36.94
N VAL A 406 32.33 -25.83 36.33
CA VAL A 406 32.47 -25.65 34.87
C VAL A 406 31.72 -26.74 34.09
N ILE A 407 31.77 -27.99 34.54
CA ILE A 407 31.06 -29.11 33.91
C ILE A 407 29.54 -28.95 34.08
N ALA A 408 29.06 -28.63 35.29
CA ALA A 408 27.64 -28.43 35.56
C ALA A 408 27.07 -27.26 34.75
N PHE A 409 27.78 -26.12 34.70
CA PHE A 409 27.41 -24.97 33.88
C PHE A 409 27.46 -25.29 32.39
N GLY A 410 28.42 -26.10 31.93
CA GLY A 410 28.51 -26.55 30.53
C GLY A 410 27.33 -27.43 30.12
N ILE A 411 26.95 -28.39 30.97
CA ILE A 411 25.79 -29.27 30.72
C ILE A 411 24.48 -28.48 30.78
N LEU A 412 24.32 -27.62 31.78
CA LEU A 412 23.13 -26.77 31.93
C LEU A 412 22.99 -25.83 30.73
N SER A 413 24.07 -25.15 30.34
CA SER A 413 24.10 -24.26 29.16
C SER A 413 23.79 -24.99 27.87
N SER A 414 24.31 -26.21 27.69
CA SER A 414 24.05 -27.03 26.51
C SER A 414 22.60 -27.53 26.46
N TRP A 415 22.04 -27.93 27.60
CA TRP A 415 20.64 -28.34 27.71
C TRP A 415 19.68 -27.17 27.48
N ILE A 416 19.98 -26.00 28.08
CA ILE A 416 19.25 -24.75 27.86
C ILE A 416 19.32 -24.36 26.38
N SER A 417 20.51 -24.38 25.77
CA SER A 417 20.69 -24.08 24.34
C SER A 417 19.94 -25.07 23.43
N GLY A 418 19.91 -26.36 23.77
CA GLY A 418 19.15 -27.38 23.05
C GLY A 418 17.63 -27.25 23.18
N MET A 419 17.15 -26.76 24.33
CA MET A 419 15.73 -26.48 24.58
C MET A 419 15.30 -25.18 23.89
N ILE A 420 16.12 -24.13 24.01
CA ILE A 420 15.94 -22.83 23.35
C ILE A 420 15.96 -23.02 21.83
N SER A 421 16.95 -23.70 21.24
CA SER A 421 17.01 -23.89 19.78
C SER A 421 15.83 -24.68 19.18
N ARG A 422 15.13 -25.51 19.97
CA ARG A 422 13.96 -26.28 19.53
C ARG A 422 12.63 -25.53 19.65
N TRP A 423 12.55 -24.48 20.44
CA TRP A 423 11.29 -23.79 20.77
C TRP A 423 11.35 -22.27 20.65
N TRP A 424 12.55 -21.70 20.61
CA TRP A 424 12.85 -20.32 20.97
C TRP A 424 14.00 -19.78 20.12
N THR A 425 13.73 -19.34 18.89
CA THR A 425 14.80 -18.94 17.95
C THR A 425 15.37 -17.55 18.16
N SER A 426 14.75 -16.67 18.93
CA SER A 426 15.34 -15.37 19.28
C SER A 426 14.41 -14.66 20.25
N CYS A 427 14.87 -14.34 21.45
CA CYS A 427 14.48 -13.13 22.17
C CYS A 427 15.35 -13.04 23.41
N ASP A 428 16.20 -12.01 23.48
CA ASP A 428 16.71 -11.46 24.72
C ASP A 428 15.51 -11.09 25.64
N ILE A 429 15.71 -10.94 26.95
CA ILE A 429 14.67 -10.42 27.84
C ILE A 429 14.24 -9.01 27.39
N LEU A 430 15.20 -8.24 26.86
CA LEU A 430 14.94 -6.94 26.25
C LEU A 430 14.01 -7.07 25.05
N ASP A 431 14.27 -8.03 24.16
CA ASP A 431 13.40 -8.29 22.99
C ASP A 431 12.00 -8.72 23.43
N SER A 432 11.88 -9.55 24.49
CA SER A 432 10.59 -9.99 25.02
C SER A 432 9.78 -8.84 25.63
N ILE A 433 10.44 -7.95 26.38
CA ILE A 433 9.81 -6.75 26.95
C ILE A 433 9.44 -5.77 25.82
N GLU A 434 10.33 -5.59 24.85
CA GLU A 434 10.08 -4.75 23.70
C GLU A 434 8.91 -5.28 22.86
N GLU A 435 8.85 -6.58 22.62
CA GLU A 435 7.74 -7.24 21.92
C GLU A 435 6.41 -7.08 22.67
N LEU A 436 6.41 -7.17 24.00
CA LEU A 436 5.22 -6.86 24.82
C LEU A 436 4.78 -5.41 24.62
N THR A 437 5.70 -4.45 24.77
CA THR A 437 5.38 -3.02 24.62
C THR A 437 4.86 -2.68 23.22
N ARG A 438 5.48 -3.23 22.17
CA ARG A 438 5.06 -3.10 20.78
C ARG A 438 3.67 -3.73 20.56
N THR A 439 3.44 -4.95 21.03
CA THR A 439 2.15 -5.64 20.89
C THR A 439 1.02 -4.89 21.60
N TRP A 440 1.30 -4.27 22.74
CA TRP A 440 0.35 -3.39 23.43
C TRP A 440 0.07 -2.10 22.65
N ALA A 441 1.08 -1.51 22.02
CA ALA A 441 0.90 -0.35 21.15
C ALA A 441 0.05 -0.71 19.91
N ASP A 442 0.30 -1.85 19.29
CA ASP A 442 -0.45 -2.36 18.14
C ASP A 442 -1.93 -2.54 18.47
N LEU A 443 -2.22 -3.13 19.63
CA LEU A 443 -3.60 -3.28 20.11
C LEU A 443 -4.30 -1.92 20.29
N LYS A 444 -3.59 -0.89 20.77
CA LYS A 444 -4.15 0.46 20.89
C LYS A 444 -4.43 1.08 19.52
N ILE A 445 -3.52 0.93 18.56
CA ILE A 445 -3.69 1.42 17.19
C ILE A 445 -4.92 0.77 16.55
N VAL A 446 -5.01 -0.56 16.59
CA VAL A 446 -6.15 -1.31 16.03
C VAL A 446 -7.47 -0.87 16.67
N ARG A 447 -7.51 -0.71 18.00
CA ARG A 447 -8.72 -0.23 18.71
C ARG A 447 -9.10 1.19 18.29
N LYS A 448 -8.14 2.12 18.28
CA LYS A 448 -8.38 3.52 17.88
C LYS A 448 -8.90 3.62 16.44
N CYS A 449 -8.34 2.83 15.52
CA CYS A 449 -8.81 2.85 14.13
C CYS A 449 -10.22 2.26 13.99
N ARG A 450 -10.58 1.24 14.78
CA ARG A 450 -11.95 0.70 14.80
C ARG A 450 -12.98 1.64 15.43
N GLU A 451 -12.58 2.40 16.44
CA GLU A 451 -13.45 3.42 17.03
C GLU A 451 -13.76 4.51 16.02
N ARG A 452 -12.77 4.99 15.26
CA ARG A 452 -12.97 5.95 14.17
C ARG A 452 -13.94 5.44 13.11
N LEU A 453 -13.80 4.19 12.67
CA LEU A 453 -14.73 3.57 11.72
C LEU A 453 -16.19 3.54 12.20
N LYS A 454 -16.43 3.39 13.50
CA LYS A 454 -17.80 3.41 14.05
C LYS A 454 -18.42 4.80 14.00
N VAL A 455 -17.59 5.84 14.11
CA VAL A 455 -18.02 7.24 14.01
C VAL A 455 -18.30 7.61 12.56
N GLU A 456 -17.51 7.12 11.60
CA GLU A 456 -17.74 7.37 10.17
C GLU A 456 -19.00 6.69 9.60
N LYS A 457 -19.44 5.58 10.21
CA LYS A 457 -20.62 4.81 9.79
C LYS A 457 -21.94 5.22 10.49
N GLY A 458 -21.88 6.05 11.53
CA GLY A 458 -23.03 6.52 12.31
C GLY A 458 -23.42 7.93 11.91
#